data_AF-A0A829WAQ4-F1
#
_entry.id   AF-A0A829WAQ4-F1
#
_cell.length_a   1.000
_cell.length_b   1.000
_cell.length_c   1.000
_cell.angle_alpha   90.00
_cell.angle_beta   90.00
_cell.angle_gamma   90.00
#
_symmetry.space_group_name_H-M   'P 1'
#
loop_
_entity.id
_entity.type
_entity.pdbx_description
1 polymer ?
#
loop_
_entity_poly.entity_id
_entity_poly.type
_entity_poly.pdbx_seq_one_letter_code
_entity_poly.pdbx_strand_id
1 'polypeptide(L)' 'MKELSIGTHLSVAKGYAALAKDAVQIGANTFQLFIRNPRRARAKELKPGEIETFLDILQKHGWS' A
#
# COMPACT_ATOMS: atom_id res chain seq x y z
N MET A 1 -12.59 -16.50 -14.24
CA MET A 1 -11.55 -15.74 -14.97
C MET A 1 -10.66 -15.10 -13.93
N LYS A 2 -9.33 -15.12 -14.11
CA LYS A 2 -8.41 -14.46 -13.16
C LYS A 2 -8.49 -12.95 -13.38
N GLU A 3 -8.69 -12.19 -12.31
CA GLU A 3 -8.73 -10.73 -12.39
C GLU A 3 -7.36 -10.19 -12.82
N LEU A 4 -7.35 -9.18 -13.70
CA LEU A 4 -6.11 -8.52 -14.12
C LEU A 4 -5.59 -7.65 -12.97
N SER A 5 -4.31 -7.77 -12.65
CA SER A 5 -3.65 -6.91 -11.66
C SER A 5 -3.29 -5.57 -12.30
N ILE A 6 -4.03 -4.51 -11.95
CA ILE A 6 -3.88 -3.15 -12.48
C ILE A 6 -3.63 -2.18 -11.32
N GLY A 7 -2.62 -1.34 -11.48
CA GLY A 7 -2.19 -0.41 -10.46
C GLY A 7 -1.07 0.51 -10.92
N THR A 8 -0.51 1.27 -9.97
CA THR A 8 0.58 2.21 -10.22
C THR A 8 1.59 2.20 -9.08
N HIS A 9 2.67 2.96 -9.25
CA HIS A 9 3.62 3.21 -8.19
C HIS A 9 3.03 4.20 -7.17
N LEU A 10 2.91 3.78 -5.91
CA LEU A 10 2.35 4.59 -4.83
C LEU A 10 3.39 4.92 -3.76
N SER A 11 3.26 6.12 -3.20
CA SER A 11 4.18 6.63 -2.17
C SER A 11 3.78 6.15 -0.79
N VAL A 12 4.73 5.53 -0.06
CA VAL A 12 4.56 5.15 1.36
C VAL A 12 4.93 6.29 2.33
N ALA A 13 5.22 7.49 1.82
CA ALA A 13 5.70 8.61 2.63
C ALA A 13 4.73 8.96 3.79
N LYS A 14 3.42 8.90 3.52
CA LYS A 14 2.36 9.16 4.51
C LYS A 14 1.99 7.95 5.38
N GLY A 15 2.61 6.78 5.16
CA GLY A 15 2.33 5.53 5.88
C GLY A 15 1.51 4.55 5.07
N TYR A 16 1.44 3.30 5.53
CA TYR A 16 0.82 2.20 4.78
C TYR A 16 -0.70 2.36 4.66
N ALA A 17 -1.37 2.84 5.71
CA ALA A 17 -2.81 3.09 5.66
C ALA A 17 -3.19 4.17 4.63
N ALA A 18 -2.35 5.21 4.46
CA ALA A 18 -2.57 6.21 3.43
C ALA A 18 -2.37 5.62 2.03
N LEU A 19 -1.33 4.79 1.85
CA LEU A 19 -1.07 4.08 0.59
C LEU A 19 -2.25 3.16 0.21
N ALA A 20 -2.83 2.41 1.16
CA ALA A 20 -3.99 1.56 0.89
C ALA A 20 -5.23 2.38 0.48
N LYS A 21 -5.47 3.53 1.15
CA LYS A 21 -6.56 4.44 0.76
C LYS A 21 -6.36 5.01 -0.64
N ASP A 22 -5.14 5.41 -0.98
CA ASP A 22 -4.82 5.91 -2.32
C ASP A 22 -5.05 4.82 -3.38
N ALA A 23 -4.64 3.58 -3.11
CA ALA A 23 -4.85 2.44 -4.01
C ALA A 23 -6.34 2.16 -4.26
N VAL A 24 -7.14 2.15 -3.21
CA VAL A 24 -8.61 1.98 -3.29
C VAL A 24 -9.25 3.14 -4.05
N GLN A 25 -8.84 4.38 -3.76
CA GLN A 25 -9.41 5.58 -4.38
C GLN A 25 -9.24 5.60 -5.89
N ILE A 26 -8.13 5.06 -6.41
CA ILE A 26 -7.86 4.98 -7.86
C ILE A 26 -8.41 3.70 -8.51
N GLY A 27 -9.10 2.83 -7.74
CA GLY A 27 -9.61 1.56 -8.25
C GLY A 27 -8.52 0.54 -8.61
N ALA A 28 -7.34 0.63 -8.00
CA ALA A 28 -6.29 -0.35 -8.19
C ALA A 28 -6.61 -1.65 -7.43
N ASN A 29 -6.02 -2.76 -7.87
CA ASN A 29 -5.99 -4.04 -7.16
C ASN A 29 -4.56 -4.60 -7.01
N THR A 30 -3.57 -3.81 -7.41
CA THR A 30 -2.14 -4.01 -7.12
C THR A 30 -1.44 -2.66 -7.02
N PHE A 31 -0.24 -2.61 -6.46
CA PHE A 31 0.61 -1.42 -6.50
C PHE A 31 2.07 -1.81 -6.37
N GLN A 32 2.95 -0.88 -6.72
CA GLN A 32 4.37 -0.95 -6.40
C GLN A 32 4.74 0.17 -5.44
N LEU A 33 5.63 -0.09 -4.48
CA LEU A 33 6.18 0.95 -3.60
C LEU A 33 7.69 0.79 -3.43
N PHE A 34 8.35 1.83 -2.90
CA PHE A 34 9.69 1.71 -2.36
C PHE A 34 9.64 1.54 -0.85
N ILE A 35 10.28 0.49 -0.31
CA ILE A 35 10.38 0.23 1.13
C ILE A 35 11.26 1.25 1.87
N ARG A 36 12.06 2.03 1.13
CA ARG A 36 12.93 3.09 1.65
C ARG A 36 13.19 4.14 0.58
N ASN A 37 13.65 5.31 0.99
CA ASN A 37 14.16 6.32 0.06
C ASN A 37 15.40 5.76 -0.67
N PRO A 38 15.48 5.74 -2.01
CA PRO A 38 16.64 5.19 -2.72
C PRO A 38 17.96 5.89 -2.36
N ARG A 39 17.92 7.14 -1.90
CA ARG A 39 19.08 7.91 -1.45
C ARG A 39 19.47 7.67 0.03
N ARG A 40 18.68 6.92 0.80
CA ARG A 40 18.90 6.70 2.24
C ARG A 40 18.70 5.21 2.61
N ALA A 41 19.59 4.64 3.41
CA ALA A 41 19.56 3.20 3.68
C ALA A 41 18.41 2.75 4.60
N ARG A 42 17.94 3.65 5.48
CA ARG A 42 16.95 3.31 6.52
C ARG A 42 15.55 3.22 5.94
N ALA A 43 14.88 2.10 6.16
CA ALA A 43 13.44 1.95 5.92
C ALA A 43 12.64 2.79 6.92
N LYS A 44 11.38 3.07 6.59
CA LYS A 44 10.48 3.74 7.53
C LYS A 44 10.20 2.79 8.71
N GLU A 45 10.15 3.34 9.92
CA GLU A 45 9.74 2.58 11.10
C GLU A 45 8.26 2.22 11.02
N LEU A 46 7.92 0.96 11.30
CA LEU A 46 6.55 0.48 11.38
C LEU A 46 5.99 0.80 12.75
N LYS A 47 4.90 1.55 12.81
CA LYS A 47 4.19 1.78 14.08
C LYS A 47 3.34 0.55 14.43
N PRO A 48 3.15 0.23 15.73
CA PRO A 48 2.19 -0.79 16.14
C PRO A 48 0.81 -0.52 15.54
N GLY A 49 0.14 -1.53 14.98
CA GLY A 49 -1.19 -1.40 14.39
C GLY A 49 -1.23 -0.88 12.94
N GLU A 50 -0.10 -0.42 12.38
CA GLU A 50 -0.07 0.19 11.04
C GLU A 50 -0.32 -0.84 9.93
N ILE A 51 0.25 -2.04 10.08
CA ILE A 51 0.08 -3.13 9.12
C ILE A 51 -1.33 -3.72 9.22
N GLU A 52 -1.86 -3.87 10.43
CA GLU A 52 -3.22 -4.34 10.68
C GLU A 52 -4.25 -3.41 10.03
N THR A 53 -4.07 -2.10 10.18
CA THR A 53 -4.93 -1.10 9.53
C THR A 53 -4.82 -1.17 8.01
N PHE A 54 -3.60 -1.34 7.48
CA PHE A 54 -3.36 -1.48 6.05
C PHE A 54 -4.06 -2.73 5.48
N LEU A 55 -3.92 -3.89 6.14
CA LEU A 55 -4.54 -5.14 5.72
C LEU A 55 -6.07 -5.07 5.79
N ASP A 56 -6.63 -4.49 6.86
CA ASP A 56 -8.07 -4.30 7.02
C ASP A 56 -8.67 -3.43 5.89
N ILE A 57 -7.99 -2.34 5.50
CA ILE A 57 -8.43 -1.51 4.37
C ILE A 57 -8.44 -2.33 3.08
N LEU A 58 -7.38 -3.09 2.79
CA LEU A 58 -7.30 -3.87 1.55
C LEU A 58 -8.35 -5.00 1.51
N GLN A 59 -8.51 -5.75 2.60
CA GLN A 59 -9.52 -6.82 2.70
C GLN A 59 -10.95 -6.28 2.51
N LYS A 60 -11.27 -5.14 3.14
CA LYS A 60 -12.60 -4.49 2.98
C LYS A 60 -12.91 -4.10 1.53
N HIS A 61 -11.90 -3.96 0.68
CA HIS A 61 -12.05 -3.60 -0.73
C HIS A 61 -11.74 -4.74 -1.70
N GLY A 62 -11.76 -5.99 -1.22
CA GLY A 62 -11.70 -7.17 -2.08
C GLY A 62 -10.30 -7.57 -2.55
N TRP A 63 -9.25 -7.04 -1.92
CA TRP A 63 -7.88 -7.47 -2.19
C TRP A 63 -7.61 -8.82 -1.50
N SER A 64 -6.97 -9.75 -2.22
CA SER A 64 -6.67 -11.13 -1.80
C SER A 64 -5.19 -11.45 -1.80
#